data_AF-A0A9X7UXE8-F1
#
_entry.id   AF-A0A9X7UXE8-F1
#
_cell.length_a   1.000
_cell.length_b   1.000
_cell.length_c   1.000
_cell.angle_alpha   90.00
_cell.angle_beta   90.00
_cell.angle_gamma   90.00
#
_symmetry.space_group_name_H-M   'P 1'
#
loop_
_entity.id
_entity.type
_entity.pdbx_description
1 polymer ?
#
loop_
_entity_poly.entity_id
_entity_poly.type
_entity_poly.pdbx_seq_one_letter_code
_entity_poly.pdbx_strand_id
1 'polypeptide(L)'
;MENVPAQSNANMAADNESDVPAVAPGKESGHPVLLGFNRLSIVRQAAVIGGVALVIALSVAIMVWTSEPSYKPLIHRLQDHNAQDIIEVLQREGIAFEIDPASQILLVQSGDLHTARMKLAAASLLDDKTVGLEILDQDSSLGTSQFIENARYRRGLEGELARTIASVRSVRNARVHLALPKQSVFVRDVRKPRASVFLELYAGRELSRDQVEAIVNLVASSVAEMDRVDVSVVDQHGNLLSKPEEQSTEFLATKQLEYTNRVQSSITQAVNNILRPVLGDDNYKAEVSADIDFTVQEQTQELFNPDLIALRSEQLLNEENTGKINGGIPGALSNQPPAEANAPEQALGTGQGAGAPVSRRSETTRNYEVDRTLSYQQQQVGRLRRLTVAVVVNDRVSFNENGEAVYTPWSDNDLQRLEVLVRDAVGFNAARGDSVNVINSPFMGKTDAALGEPDFWTQPWFWEILKQVLAGLFILLLIFGVIRPTIKSLANRGRDEASVMLEELEDAEAGLDDEKVTLAGMDEFLLPGASESFERQLDALKGLIAEDPARVAQVVIGWVNDDHGK
;
A
#
# COMPACT_ATOMS: atom_id res chain seq x y z
N MET A 1 18.34 7.56 -78.17
CA MET A 1 17.27 7.06 -77.28
C MET A 1 17.25 7.86 -75.96
N GLU A 2 16.90 9.16 -75.90
CA GLU A 2 15.97 9.98 -76.74
C GLU A 2 14.51 9.62 -76.40
N ASN A 3 13.66 10.49 -75.84
CA ASN A 3 13.39 11.94 -76.10
C ASN A 3 12.68 12.17 -77.45
N VAL A 4 12.12 13.38 -77.68
CA VAL A 4 11.29 13.80 -78.85
C VAL A 4 9.82 13.38 -78.74
N PRO A 5 8.81 14.15 -79.22
CA PRO A 5 8.71 15.59 -79.56
C PRO A 5 7.73 16.38 -78.64
N ALA A 6 7.56 17.71 -78.64
CA ALA A 6 8.00 18.85 -79.45
C ALA A 6 7.20 19.22 -80.74
N GLN A 7 6.35 20.26 -80.61
CA GLN A 7 5.88 21.21 -81.65
C GLN A 7 4.97 20.74 -82.81
N SER A 8 3.91 21.51 -83.05
CA SER A 8 3.70 22.18 -84.35
C SER A 8 2.88 23.47 -84.19
N ASN A 9 3.33 24.56 -84.80
CA ASN A 9 2.57 25.81 -84.94
C ASN A 9 1.85 25.83 -86.30
N ALA A 10 0.67 26.47 -86.38
CA ALA A 10 0.17 27.32 -87.48
C ALA A 10 -1.39 27.31 -87.53
N ASN A 11 -2.10 28.27 -88.12
CA ASN A 11 -1.94 29.72 -88.37
C ASN A 11 -3.26 30.18 -89.06
N MET A 12 -3.41 31.47 -89.44
CA MET A 12 -4.56 32.06 -90.16
C MET A 12 -5.85 32.19 -89.32
N ALA A 13 -6.81 33.09 -89.58
CA ALA A 13 -6.94 34.35 -90.33
C ALA A 13 -8.40 34.84 -90.12
N ALA A 14 -8.84 36.10 -90.30
CA ALA A 14 -8.21 37.43 -90.44
C ALA A 14 -9.28 38.49 -90.04
N ASP A 15 -9.22 39.70 -90.62
CA ASP A 15 -10.21 40.80 -90.56
C ASP A 15 -10.37 41.47 -89.16
N ASN A 16 -9.80 42.64 -88.82
CA ASN A 16 -9.22 43.83 -89.49
C ASN A 16 -10.14 45.07 -89.49
N GLU A 17 -9.53 46.25 -89.66
CA GLU A 17 -10.07 47.62 -89.57
C GLU A 17 -10.45 48.13 -88.15
N SER A 18 -10.40 49.43 -87.89
CA SER A 18 -9.20 50.26 -87.64
C SER A 18 -9.59 51.72 -87.38
N ASP A 19 -9.10 52.35 -86.31
CA ASP A 19 -8.45 53.67 -86.47
C ASP A 19 -7.52 54.10 -85.31
N VAL A 20 -6.60 55.00 -85.66
CA VAL A 20 -5.30 55.39 -85.08
C VAL A 20 -5.45 56.70 -84.23
N PRO A 21 -4.43 57.30 -83.54
CA PRO A 21 -3.48 56.89 -82.47
C PRO A 21 -3.52 57.78 -81.18
N ALA A 22 -2.65 57.53 -80.16
CA ALA A 22 -1.84 58.59 -79.44
C ALA A 22 -0.87 58.10 -78.31
N VAL A 23 0.38 57.75 -78.67
CA VAL A 23 1.68 58.05 -78.01
C VAL A 23 1.83 58.23 -76.47
N ALA A 24 2.49 57.23 -75.82
CA ALA A 24 3.55 57.32 -74.76
C ALA A 24 3.23 57.76 -73.29
N PRO A 25 4.18 57.65 -72.32
CA PRO A 25 4.85 56.40 -71.91
C PRO A 25 5.03 56.18 -70.37
N GLY A 26 5.03 54.89 -69.95
CA GLY A 26 5.93 54.26 -68.95
C GLY A 26 6.06 54.77 -67.49
N LYS A 27 5.89 53.85 -66.52
CA LYS A 27 6.51 53.94 -65.17
C LYS A 27 6.57 52.58 -64.45
N GLU A 28 7.55 52.43 -63.56
CA GLU A 28 7.89 51.19 -62.84
C GLU A 28 7.06 50.98 -61.56
N SER A 29 6.87 49.72 -61.14
CA SER A 29 6.02 49.33 -60.00
C SER A 29 6.81 48.88 -58.77
N GLY A 30 7.04 49.79 -57.82
CA GLY A 30 7.56 49.48 -56.48
C GLY A 30 6.45 49.20 -55.45
N HIS A 31 6.68 48.30 -54.49
CA HIS A 31 5.66 47.90 -53.52
C HIS A 31 5.32 49.06 -52.55
N PRO A 32 4.04 49.46 -52.38
CA PRO A 32 3.67 50.78 -51.82
C PRO A 32 4.04 50.99 -50.34
N VAL A 33 4.23 49.90 -49.58
CA VAL A 33 4.56 49.96 -48.13
C VAL A 33 5.92 50.65 -47.88
N LEU A 34 6.91 50.42 -48.74
CA LEU A 34 8.25 51.00 -48.57
C LEU A 34 8.29 52.50 -48.92
N LEU A 35 7.48 52.93 -49.88
CA LEU A 35 7.38 54.34 -50.28
C LEU A 35 6.67 55.22 -49.24
N GLY A 36 5.76 54.65 -48.45
CA GLY A 36 5.10 55.36 -47.34
C GLY A 36 6.04 55.62 -46.16
N PHE A 37 7.02 54.74 -45.92
CA PHE A 37 7.91 54.81 -44.76
C PHE A 37 8.81 56.05 -44.77
N ASN A 38 9.26 56.48 -45.96
CA ASN A 38 10.14 57.64 -46.16
C ASN A 38 9.38 58.98 -46.35
N ARG A 39 8.08 59.01 -46.02
CA ARG A 39 7.23 60.22 -46.02
C ARG A 39 6.61 60.52 -44.64
N LEU A 40 6.96 59.77 -43.62
CA LEU A 40 6.57 60.02 -42.23
C LEU A 40 7.52 61.05 -41.60
N SER A 41 7.01 61.87 -40.68
CA SER A 41 7.89 62.67 -39.83
C SER A 41 8.78 61.77 -38.97
N ILE A 42 10.01 62.22 -38.68
CA ILE A 42 11.04 61.44 -37.95
C ILE A 42 10.48 60.82 -36.66
N VAL A 43 9.65 61.57 -35.93
CA VAL A 43 8.98 61.10 -34.69
C VAL A 43 8.03 59.92 -34.94
N ARG A 44 7.26 59.93 -36.04
CA ARG A 44 6.37 58.81 -36.42
C ARG A 44 7.15 57.61 -36.95
N GLN A 45 8.24 57.83 -37.69
CA GLN A 45 9.11 56.75 -38.15
C GLN A 45 9.78 56.06 -36.96
N ALA A 46 10.28 56.83 -35.98
CA ALA A 46 10.80 56.32 -34.72
C ALA A 46 9.73 55.55 -33.90
N ALA A 47 8.48 56.03 -33.85
CA ALA A 47 7.40 55.34 -33.14
C ALA A 47 7.07 53.96 -33.74
N VAL A 48 7.07 53.82 -35.07
CA VAL A 48 6.83 52.53 -35.74
C VAL A 48 8.01 51.56 -35.52
N ILE A 49 9.25 52.05 -35.64
CA ILE A 49 10.46 51.24 -35.36
C ILE A 49 10.48 50.79 -33.89
N GLY A 50 10.17 51.70 -32.95
CA GLY A 50 10.10 51.42 -31.52
C GLY A 50 9.03 50.38 -31.17
N GLY A 51 7.85 50.45 -31.79
CA GLY A 51 6.79 49.46 -31.62
C GLY A 51 7.20 48.05 -32.08
N VAL A 52 7.85 47.94 -33.24
CA VAL A 52 8.35 46.64 -33.75
C VAL A 52 9.49 46.12 -32.86
N ALA A 53 10.43 46.98 -32.46
CA ALA A 53 11.52 46.60 -31.57
C ALA A 53 11.01 46.12 -30.19
N LEU A 54 9.98 46.76 -29.64
CA LEU A 54 9.36 46.38 -28.37
C LEU A 54 8.64 45.02 -28.46
N VAL A 55 7.97 44.71 -29.57
CA VAL A 55 7.37 43.38 -29.81
C VAL A 55 8.44 42.29 -29.93
N ILE A 56 9.55 42.56 -30.61
CA ILE A 56 10.68 41.62 -30.71
C ILE A 56 11.32 41.40 -29.33
N ALA A 57 11.56 42.48 -28.57
CA ALA A 57 12.14 42.39 -27.22
C ALA A 57 11.25 41.59 -26.26
N LEU A 58 9.93 41.81 -26.26
CA LEU A 58 8.97 41.00 -25.48
C LEU A 58 8.98 39.53 -25.90
N SER A 59 9.03 39.25 -27.21
CA SER A 59 9.07 37.88 -27.73
C SER A 59 10.32 37.13 -27.27
N VAL A 60 11.49 37.79 -27.32
CA VAL A 60 12.76 37.23 -26.83
C VAL A 60 12.75 37.07 -25.30
N ALA A 61 12.23 38.05 -24.56
CA ALA A 61 12.14 37.97 -23.11
C ALA A 61 11.26 36.78 -22.64
N ILE A 62 10.11 36.58 -23.29
CA ILE A 62 9.23 35.42 -23.03
C ILE A 62 9.95 34.11 -23.38
N MET A 63 10.64 34.05 -24.51
CA MET A 63 11.36 32.84 -24.93
C MET A 63 12.49 32.48 -23.94
N VAL A 64 13.29 33.45 -23.49
CA VAL A 64 14.35 33.24 -22.49
C VAL A 64 13.75 32.81 -21.15
N TRP A 65 12.69 33.47 -20.67
CA TRP A 65 12.02 33.10 -19.41
C TRP A 65 11.37 31.70 -19.43
N THR A 66 11.05 31.18 -20.61
CA THR A 66 10.49 29.82 -20.78
C THR A 66 11.59 28.75 -20.96
N SER A 67 12.87 29.12 -21.00
CA SER A 67 13.98 28.23 -21.40
C SER A 67 14.87 27.73 -20.26
N GLU A 68 14.45 27.86 -19.00
CA GLU A 68 15.25 27.37 -17.86
C GLU A 68 15.32 25.82 -17.83
N PRO A 69 16.52 25.20 -17.85
CA PRO A 69 16.65 23.75 -17.83
C PRO A 69 16.30 23.17 -16.47
N SER A 70 15.20 22.39 -16.41
CA SER A 70 14.77 21.75 -15.16
C SER A 70 15.71 20.62 -14.75
N TYR A 71 16.39 20.77 -13.62
CA TYR A 71 17.18 19.72 -12.98
C TYR A 71 16.29 18.78 -12.15
N LYS A 72 16.66 17.50 -12.09
CA LYS A 72 15.98 16.45 -11.32
C LYS A 72 16.98 15.62 -10.52
N PRO A 73 16.62 15.11 -9.33
CA PRO A 73 17.52 14.32 -8.49
C PRO A 73 17.85 12.98 -9.16
N LEU A 74 19.15 12.73 -9.36
CA LEU A 74 19.67 11.46 -9.85
C LEU A 74 19.88 10.49 -8.70
N ILE A 75 20.63 10.93 -7.67
CA ILE A 75 21.04 10.18 -6.47
C ILE A 75 20.74 11.05 -5.24
N HIS A 76 19.97 10.52 -4.30
CA HIS A 76 19.50 11.28 -3.14
C HIS A 76 20.49 11.39 -1.97
N ARG A 77 21.55 10.57 -1.95
CA ARG A 77 22.61 10.57 -0.93
C ARG A 77 23.94 10.20 -1.59
N LEU A 78 24.66 11.21 -2.12
CA LEU A 78 25.91 10.97 -2.86
C LEU A 78 27.00 10.33 -1.98
N GLN A 79 26.98 10.61 -0.68
CA GLN A 79 27.94 10.13 0.33
C GLN A 79 27.94 8.61 0.60
N ASP A 80 26.85 7.90 0.29
CA ASP A 80 26.78 6.44 0.50
C ASP A 80 27.44 5.66 -0.66
N HIS A 81 27.77 6.37 -1.75
CA HIS A 81 28.37 5.85 -2.97
C HIS A 81 29.78 6.42 -3.14
N ASN A 82 30.58 5.87 -4.06
CA ASN A 82 31.84 6.54 -4.42
C ASN A 82 31.55 7.73 -5.36
N ALA A 83 31.41 8.91 -4.76
CA ALA A 83 31.13 10.16 -5.46
C ALA A 83 32.11 10.43 -6.61
N GLN A 84 33.39 10.05 -6.45
CA GLN A 84 34.42 10.26 -7.45
C GLN A 84 34.15 9.44 -8.73
N ASP A 85 33.86 8.14 -8.60
CA ASP A 85 33.54 7.26 -9.73
C ASP A 85 32.30 7.74 -10.48
N ILE A 86 31.28 8.20 -9.74
CA ILE A 86 30.02 8.73 -10.29
C ILE A 86 30.29 10.00 -11.11
N ILE A 87 31.07 10.94 -10.55
CA ILE A 87 31.44 12.19 -11.23
C ILE A 87 32.28 11.88 -12.48
N GLU A 88 33.24 10.96 -12.41
CA GLU A 88 34.05 10.57 -13.57
C GLU A 88 33.18 9.98 -14.70
N VAL A 89 32.24 9.08 -14.39
CA VAL A 89 31.33 8.54 -15.40
C VAL A 89 30.42 9.61 -15.98
N LEU A 90 29.83 10.51 -15.17
CA LEU A 90 28.98 11.58 -15.70
C LEU A 90 29.75 12.55 -16.61
N GLN A 91 30.99 12.92 -16.22
CA GLN A 91 31.87 13.75 -17.04
C GLN A 91 32.28 13.06 -18.35
N ARG A 92 32.65 11.77 -18.29
CA ARG A 92 33.07 10.98 -19.46
C ARG A 92 31.94 10.80 -20.48
N GLU A 93 30.71 10.64 -20.01
CA GLU A 93 29.52 10.51 -20.87
C GLU A 93 28.93 11.88 -21.28
N GLY A 94 29.54 13.00 -20.88
CA GLY A 94 29.16 14.36 -21.27
C GLY A 94 27.88 14.90 -20.62
N ILE A 95 27.43 14.29 -19.50
CA ILE A 95 26.15 14.60 -18.87
C ILE A 95 26.31 15.78 -17.91
N ALA A 96 25.48 16.82 -18.09
CA ALA A 96 25.46 17.97 -17.19
C ALA A 96 24.84 17.61 -15.83
N PHE A 97 25.62 17.78 -14.76
CA PHE A 97 25.22 17.52 -13.39
C PHE A 97 25.49 18.72 -12.48
N GLU A 98 24.73 18.80 -11.39
CA GLU A 98 24.90 19.76 -10.30
C GLU A 98 24.83 19.01 -8.97
N ILE A 99 25.51 19.50 -7.93
CA ILE A 99 25.47 18.90 -6.59
C ILE A 99 24.98 19.98 -5.64
N ASP A 100 23.82 19.76 -5.02
CA ASP A 100 23.33 20.65 -3.97
C ASP A 100 24.22 20.49 -2.72
N PRO A 101 24.95 21.55 -2.30
CA PRO A 101 25.88 21.46 -1.18
C PRO A 101 25.17 21.25 0.16
N ALA A 102 23.89 21.62 0.28
CA ALA A 102 23.12 21.51 1.52
C ALA A 102 22.47 20.12 1.68
N SER A 103 21.96 19.52 0.60
CA SER A 103 21.32 18.19 0.66
C SER A 103 22.20 17.01 0.25
N GLN A 104 23.37 17.26 -0.37
CA GLN A 104 24.26 16.23 -0.94
C GLN A 104 23.55 15.32 -1.96
N ILE A 105 22.52 15.88 -2.63
CA ILE A 105 21.83 15.28 -3.77
C ILE A 105 22.61 15.66 -5.03
N LEU A 106 22.87 14.66 -5.89
CA LEU A 106 23.37 14.91 -7.24
C LEU A 106 22.17 15.02 -8.19
N LEU A 107 22.06 16.14 -8.88
CA LEU A 107 21.03 16.46 -9.86
C LEU A 107 21.57 16.38 -11.28
N VAL A 108 20.71 16.04 -12.23
CA VAL A 108 20.99 16.00 -13.68
C VAL A 108 19.82 16.65 -14.42
N GLN A 109 20.06 17.20 -15.61
CA GLN A 109 19.00 17.77 -16.45
C GLN A 109 17.89 16.76 -16.73
N SER A 110 16.64 17.22 -16.80
CA SER A 110 15.46 16.35 -16.78
C SER A 110 15.32 15.42 -17.98
N GLY A 111 16.00 15.70 -19.11
CA GLY A 111 16.11 14.80 -20.26
C GLY A 111 17.15 13.69 -20.07
N ASP A 112 18.30 14.00 -19.46
CA ASP A 112 19.44 13.07 -19.34
C ASP A 112 19.31 12.09 -18.17
N LEU A 113 18.39 12.32 -17.23
CA LEU A 113 18.20 11.51 -16.01
C LEU A 113 18.13 10.00 -16.28
N HIS A 114 17.48 9.57 -17.37
CA HIS A 114 17.39 8.15 -17.72
C HIS A 114 18.71 7.60 -18.29
N THR A 115 19.37 8.37 -19.15
CA THR A 115 20.70 8.06 -19.70
C THR A 115 21.74 7.95 -18.57
N ALA A 116 21.74 8.91 -17.65
CA ALA A 116 22.62 8.95 -16.50
C ALA A 116 22.45 7.72 -15.59
N ARG A 117 21.21 7.33 -15.26
CA ARG A 117 20.94 6.10 -14.50
C ARG A 117 21.41 4.85 -15.24
N MET A 118 21.17 4.75 -16.54
CA MET A 118 21.63 3.61 -17.35
C MET A 118 23.16 3.51 -17.39
N LYS A 119 23.88 4.64 -17.51
CA LYS A 119 25.34 4.68 -17.55
C LYS A 119 25.98 4.37 -16.19
N LEU A 120 25.42 4.86 -15.09
CA LEU A 120 25.90 4.53 -13.74
C LEU A 120 25.57 3.08 -13.33
N ALA A 121 24.43 2.53 -13.77
CA ALA A 121 24.12 1.11 -13.63
C ALA A 121 25.10 0.24 -14.42
N ALA A 122 25.42 0.60 -15.67
CA ALA A 122 26.41 -0.11 -16.49
C ALA A 122 27.84 -0.05 -15.91
N ALA A 123 28.13 0.90 -15.02
CA ALA A 123 29.38 1.01 -14.28
C ALA A 123 29.34 0.34 -12.88
N SER A 124 28.20 -0.23 -12.46
CA SER A 124 28.00 -0.79 -11.11
C SER A 124 28.25 0.23 -9.98
N LEU A 125 27.77 1.46 -10.18
CA LEU A 125 27.95 2.60 -9.25
C LEU A 125 26.67 3.03 -8.51
N LEU A 126 25.57 2.30 -8.70
CA LEU A 126 24.27 2.57 -8.05
C LEU A 126 23.89 1.56 -6.95
N ASP A 127 24.69 0.51 -6.75
CA ASP A 127 24.42 -0.53 -5.75
C ASP A 127 25.19 -0.27 -4.45
N ASP A 128 24.49 -0.43 -3.32
CA ASP A 128 25.05 -0.29 -1.97
C ASP A 128 26.06 -1.43 -1.71
N LYS A 129 27.34 -1.10 -1.52
CA LYS A 129 28.45 -2.07 -1.52
C LYS A 129 28.57 -2.82 -0.19
N THR A 130 27.59 -3.69 0.10
CA THR A 130 27.74 -4.76 1.10
C THR A 130 28.84 -5.73 0.67
N VAL A 131 30.05 -5.54 1.19
CA VAL A 131 31.19 -6.43 0.97
C VAL A 131 30.90 -7.79 1.61
N GLY A 132 30.85 -8.82 0.79
CA GLY A 132 30.62 -10.22 1.16
C GLY A 132 31.93 -11.00 1.22
N LEU A 133 31.92 -12.22 0.69
CA LEU A 133 33.08 -13.12 0.72
C LEU A 133 34.24 -12.63 -0.16
N GLU A 134 34.04 -11.63 -1.03
CA GLU A 134 35.11 -11.04 -1.87
C GLU A 134 36.25 -10.41 -1.04
N ILE A 135 36.02 -10.17 0.26
CA ILE A 135 37.07 -9.73 1.21
C ILE A 135 38.16 -10.79 1.46
N LEU A 136 37.91 -12.05 1.09
CA LEU A 136 38.88 -13.14 1.20
C LEU A 136 39.91 -13.12 0.06
N ASP A 137 39.49 -12.71 -1.13
CA ASP A 137 40.34 -12.63 -2.33
C ASP A 137 41.34 -11.45 -2.30
N GLN A 138 41.17 -10.52 -1.36
CA GLN A 138 42.05 -9.37 -1.17
C GLN A 138 43.41 -9.77 -0.58
N ASP A 139 44.42 -9.90 -1.45
CA ASP A 139 45.86 -10.05 -1.18
C ASP A 139 46.21 -10.47 0.26
N SER A 140 46.20 -11.78 0.51
CA SER A 140 46.72 -12.35 1.75
C SER A 140 48.24 -12.27 1.76
N SER A 141 48.76 -11.16 2.26
CA SER A 141 50.19 -10.97 2.53
C SER A 141 50.76 -12.12 3.37
N LEU A 142 51.92 -12.64 2.98
CA LEU A 142 52.57 -13.76 3.67
C LEU A 142 52.78 -13.42 5.16
N GLY A 143 52.09 -14.15 6.04
CA GLY A 143 52.14 -13.94 7.49
C GLY A 143 50.87 -13.34 8.12
N THR A 144 49.71 -13.39 7.46
CA THR A 144 48.42 -13.08 8.10
C THR A 144 48.17 -13.94 9.35
N SER A 145 47.60 -13.33 10.39
CA SER A 145 47.21 -14.05 11.60
C SER A 145 45.86 -14.73 11.42
N GLN A 146 45.72 -15.94 11.98
CA GLN A 146 44.44 -16.68 12.07
C GLN A 146 43.29 -15.83 12.67
N PHE A 147 43.60 -14.83 13.51
CA PHE A 147 42.59 -13.88 14.01
C PHE A 147 42.04 -12.96 12.90
N ILE A 148 42.89 -12.49 12.00
CA ILE A 148 42.52 -11.64 10.86
C ILE A 148 41.75 -12.46 9.83
N GLU A 149 42.18 -13.69 9.56
CA GLU A 149 41.48 -14.65 8.70
C GLU A 149 40.05 -14.91 9.19
N ASN A 150 39.87 -15.28 10.47
CA ASN A 150 38.54 -15.46 11.07
C ASN A 150 37.70 -14.17 11.05
N ALA A 151 38.32 -13.01 11.25
CA ALA A 151 37.63 -11.72 11.20
C ALA A 151 37.15 -11.37 9.78
N ARG A 152 37.97 -11.65 8.75
CA ARG A 152 37.58 -11.51 7.33
C ARG A 152 36.45 -12.49 6.97
N TYR A 153 36.60 -13.77 7.32
CA TYR A 153 35.60 -14.82 7.05
C TYR A 153 34.24 -14.49 7.67
N ARG A 154 34.21 -14.13 8.97
CA ARG A 154 32.97 -13.70 9.62
C ARG A 154 32.36 -12.47 8.94
N ARG A 155 33.16 -11.46 8.61
CA ARG A 155 32.69 -10.24 7.92
C ARG A 155 32.11 -10.55 6.54
N GLY A 156 32.69 -11.52 5.83
CA GLY A 156 32.16 -11.98 4.55
C GLY A 156 30.82 -12.71 4.69
N LEU A 157 30.68 -13.59 5.70
CA LEU A 157 29.38 -14.22 6.02
C LEU A 157 28.31 -13.19 6.42
N GLU A 158 28.66 -12.20 7.24
CA GLU A 158 27.79 -11.08 7.61
C GLU A 158 27.31 -10.30 6.36
N GLY A 159 28.21 -10.10 5.38
CA GLY A 159 27.91 -9.44 4.10
C GLY A 159 27.04 -10.27 3.14
N GLU A 160 27.31 -11.56 2.96
CA GLU A 160 26.47 -12.41 2.08
C GLU A 160 25.07 -12.63 2.66
N LEU A 161 24.95 -12.76 3.98
CA LEU A 161 23.64 -12.84 4.64
C LEU A 161 22.87 -11.52 4.48
N ALA A 162 23.53 -10.38 4.69
CA ALA A 162 22.92 -9.06 4.43
C ALA A 162 22.43 -8.94 2.98
N ARG A 163 23.29 -9.27 2.00
CA ARG A 163 22.98 -9.24 0.57
C ARG A 163 21.81 -10.17 0.20
N THR A 164 21.81 -11.40 0.73
CA THR A 164 20.75 -12.38 0.49
C THR A 164 19.42 -11.91 1.07
N ILE A 165 19.41 -11.37 2.30
CA ILE A 165 18.19 -10.86 2.95
C ILE A 165 17.69 -9.58 2.27
N ALA A 166 18.58 -8.71 1.78
CA ALA A 166 18.20 -7.51 1.01
C ALA A 166 17.54 -7.85 -0.34
N SER A 167 17.73 -9.06 -0.89
CA SER A 167 17.00 -9.52 -2.08
C SER A 167 15.49 -9.77 -1.85
N VAL A 168 15.06 -9.88 -0.58
CA VAL A 168 13.64 -10.06 -0.22
C VAL A 168 12.87 -8.79 -0.55
N ARG A 169 11.93 -8.85 -1.50
CA ARG A 169 11.20 -7.71 -2.10
C ARG A 169 10.73 -6.58 -1.16
N SER A 170 10.41 -6.85 0.11
CA SER A 170 9.98 -5.83 1.10
C SER A 170 11.13 -5.13 1.85
N VAL A 171 12.31 -5.73 1.88
CA VAL A 171 13.54 -5.20 2.47
C VAL A 171 14.21 -4.27 1.46
N ARG A 172 14.71 -3.13 1.93
CA ARG A 172 15.56 -2.19 1.18
C ARG A 172 17.04 -2.45 1.50
N ASN A 173 17.37 -2.63 2.77
CA ASN A 173 18.72 -2.89 3.26
C ASN A 173 18.65 -3.84 4.47
N ALA A 174 19.69 -4.64 4.68
CA ALA A 174 19.79 -5.55 5.80
C ALA A 174 21.21 -5.51 6.39
N ARG A 175 21.33 -5.65 7.70
CA ARG A 175 22.62 -5.72 8.40
C ARG A 175 22.60 -6.91 9.35
N VAL A 176 23.60 -7.77 9.24
CA VAL A 176 23.73 -8.98 10.07
C VAL A 176 24.99 -8.88 10.91
N HIS A 177 24.87 -9.25 12.18
CA HIS A 177 26.00 -9.39 13.10
C HIS A 177 26.01 -10.80 13.68
N LEU A 178 27.14 -11.50 13.57
CA LEU A 178 27.28 -12.89 13.98
C LEU A 178 28.18 -13.01 15.22
N ALA A 179 27.58 -13.39 16.35
CA ALA A 179 28.30 -13.68 17.59
C ALA A 179 28.86 -15.12 17.56
N LEU A 180 29.83 -15.37 16.66
CA LEU A 180 30.47 -16.68 16.54
C LEU A 180 31.40 -16.97 17.73
N PRO A 181 31.30 -18.16 18.37
CA PRO A 181 32.19 -18.57 19.45
C PRO A 181 33.59 -18.90 18.92
N LYS A 182 34.61 -18.78 19.76
CA LYS A 182 35.93 -19.36 19.47
C LYS A 182 35.94 -20.83 19.87
N GLN A 183 36.07 -21.73 18.89
CA GLN A 183 36.34 -23.14 19.15
C GLN A 183 37.69 -23.29 19.88
N SER A 184 37.72 -24.10 20.94
CA SER A 184 38.93 -24.34 21.74
C SER A 184 38.84 -25.69 22.46
N VAL A 185 39.85 -26.54 22.26
CA VAL A 185 39.96 -27.86 22.89
C VAL A 185 40.13 -27.80 24.43
N PHE A 186 40.30 -26.61 25.00
CA PHE A 186 40.48 -26.38 26.43
C PHE A 186 39.19 -25.94 27.15
N VAL A 187 38.09 -25.70 26.42
CA VAL A 187 36.81 -25.25 26.98
C VAL A 187 35.80 -26.39 26.91
N ARG A 188 35.18 -26.74 28.05
CA ARG A 188 34.15 -27.79 28.12
C ARG A 188 32.78 -27.31 27.64
N ASP A 189 32.44 -26.05 27.90
CA ASP A 189 31.15 -25.46 27.53
C ASP A 189 31.23 -24.82 26.15
N VAL A 190 30.73 -25.53 25.13
CA VAL A 190 30.53 -24.95 23.79
C VAL A 190 29.38 -23.95 23.87
N ARG A 191 29.70 -22.65 23.80
CA ARG A 191 28.69 -21.59 23.67
C ARG A 191 28.17 -21.58 22.25
N LYS A 192 26.84 -21.65 22.08
CA LYS A 192 26.19 -21.55 20.76
C LYS A 192 26.44 -20.19 20.10
N PRO A 193 26.56 -20.12 18.76
CA PRO A 193 26.57 -18.86 18.03
C PRO A 193 25.21 -18.16 18.10
N ARG A 194 25.21 -16.83 17.95
CA ARG A 194 23.98 -16.01 17.87
C ARG A 194 24.03 -15.06 16.69
N ALA A 195 22.87 -14.60 16.23
CA ALA A 195 22.77 -13.58 15.20
C ALA A 195 21.81 -12.47 15.60
N SER A 196 22.12 -11.23 15.21
CA SER A 196 21.16 -10.14 15.18
C SER A 196 21.09 -9.55 13.78
N VAL A 197 19.87 -9.45 13.26
CA VAL A 197 19.52 -8.96 11.93
C VAL A 197 18.73 -7.66 12.10
N PHE A 198 19.26 -6.57 11.57
CA PHE A 198 18.56 -5.30 11.44
C PHE A 198 18.05 -5.15 10.00
N LEU A 199 16.79 -4.79 9.82
CA LEU A 199 16.13 -4.64 8.53
C LEU A 199 15.65 -3.21 8.33
N GLU A 200 16.01 -2.61 7.20
CA GLU A 200 15.40 -1.39 6.71
C GLU A 200 14.41 -1.77 5.60
N LEU A 201 13.12 -1.52 5.82
CA LEU A 201 12.05 -1.83 4.87
C LEU A 201 11.79 -0.68 3.88
N TYR A 202 11.13 -0.99 2.76
CA TYR A 202 10.55 0.06 1.92
C TYR A 202 9.41 0.79 2.64
N ALA A 203 9.28 2.09 2.41
CA ALA A 203 8.24 2.91 3.03
C ALA A 203 6.84 2.36 2.69
N GLY A 204 5.96 2.29 3.70
CA GLY A 204 4.62 1.72 3.57
C GLY A 204 4.60 0.20 3.36
N ARG A 205 5.67 -0.53 3.68
CA ARG A 205 5.70 -1.99 3.67
C ARG A 205 6.10 -2.58 5.00
N GLU A 206 5.47 -3.69 5.32
CA GLU A 206 5.77 -4.56 6.45
C GLU A 206 6.27 -5.92 5.95
N LEU A 207 6.78 -6.75 6.85
CA LEU A 207 7.08 -8.15 6.60
C LEU A 207 5.99 -9.04 7.21
N SER A 208 5.48 -9.99 6.42
CA SER A 208 4.62 -11.04 6.94
C SER A 208 5.41 -11.96 7.91
N ARG A 209 4.70 -12.58 8.86
CA ARG A 209 5.32 -13.48 9.84
C ARG A 209 6.13 -14.60 9.16
N ASP A 210 5.60 -15.15 8.08
CA ASP A 210 6.23 -16.20 7.27
C ASP A 210 7.55 -15.72 6.62
N GLN A 211 7.63 -14.45 6.20
CA GLN A 211 8.87 -13.86 5.68
C GLN A 211 9.91 -13.66 6.79
N VAL A 212 9.49 -13.27 7.99
CA VAL A 212 10.38 -13.16 9.16
C VAL A 212 10.90 -14.53 9.57
N GLU A 213 10.03 -15.55 9.63
CA GLU A 213 10.43 -16.93 9.89
C GLU A 213 11.36 -17.48 8.80
N ALA A 214 11.15 -17.13 7.53
CA ALA A 214 12.08 -17.47 6.45
C ALA A 214 13.47 -16.83 6.63
N ILE A 215 13.54 -15.56 7.05
CA ILE A 215 14.82 -14.87 7.36
C ILE A 215 15.51 -15.53 8.56
N VAL A 216 14.78 -15.87 9.62
CA VAL A 216 15.31 -16.60 10.79
C VAL A 216 15.86 -17.98 10.39
N ASN A 217 15.08 -18.76 9.61
CA ASN A 217 15.49 -20.06 9.12
C ASN A 217 16.74 -19.97 8.23
N LEU A 218 16.81 -18.96 7.33
CA LEU A 218 17.96 -18.72 6.46
C LEU A 218 19.23 -18.50 7.29
N VAL A 219 19.21 -17.56 8.23
CA VAL A 219 20.38 -17.21 9.06
C VAL A 219 20.81 -18.39 9.94
N ALA A 220 19.88 -19.07 10.60
CA ALA A 220 20.18 -20.24 11.43
C ALA A 220 20.76 -21.40 10.59
N SER A 221 20.23 -21.66 9.39
CA SER A 221 20.75 -22.72 8.50
C SER A 221 22.13 -22.39 7.90
N SER A 222 22.49 -21.11 7.82
CA SER A 222 23.75 -20.65 7.23
C SER A 222 24.93 -20.61 8.20
N VAL A 223 24.68 -20.81 9.50
CA VAL A 223 25.71 -20.84 10.53
C VAL A 223 25.64 -22.15 11.30
N ALA A 224 26.72 -22.94 11.25
CA ALA A 224 26.81 -24.20 11.96
C ALA A 224 26.52 -24.04 13.47
N GLU A 225 25.75 -24.98 14.04
CA GLU A 225 25.35 -25.02 15.45
C GLU A 225 24.46 -23.85 15.94
N MET A 226 23.88 -23.04 15.03
CA MET A 226 22.93 -21.97 15.37
C MET A 226 21.48 -22.47 15.48
N ASP A 227 20.85 -22.24 16.62
CA ASP A 227 19.41 -22.44 16.78
C ASP A 227 18.60 -21.21 16.33
N ARG A 228 17.37 -21.46 15.85
CA ARG A 228 16.43 -20.41 15.43
C ARG A 228 16.08 -19.41 16.54
N VAL A 229 16.12 -19.84 17.80
CA VAL A 229 15.86 -18.98 18.97
C VAL A 229 17.01 -18.05 19.32
N ASP A 230 18.21 -18.31 18.80
CA ASP A 230 19.41 -17.47 18.97
C ASP A 230 19.57 -16.43 17.82
N VAL A 231 18.54 -16.25 16.98
CA VAL A 231 18.47 -15.25 15.90
C VAL A 231 17.41 -14.17 16.21
N SER A 232 17.84 -12.92 16.42
CA SER A 232 16.93 -11.78 16.56
C SER A 232 16.80 -10.97 15.27
N VAL A 233 15.59 -10.57 14.89
CA VAL A 233 15.26 -9.77 13.70
C VAL A 233 14.48 -8.53 14.14
N VAL A 234 14.98 -7.34 13.81
CA VAL A 234 14.45 -6.04 14.24
C VAL A 234 14.29 -5.10 13.03
N ASP A 235 13.23 -4.29 13.00
CA ASP A 235 12.98 -3.30 11.94
C ASP A 235 13.62 -1.92 12.23
N GLN A 236 13.52 -0.99 11.26
CA GLN A 236 14.03 0.37 11.40
C GLN A 236 13.29 1.26 12.43
N HIS A 237 12.18 0.80 13.00
CA HIS A 237 11.43 1.50 14.05
C HIS A 237 11.71 0.94 15.46
N GLY A 238 12.50 -0.15 15.57
CA GLY A 238 12.80 -0.83 16.83
C GLY A 238 11.84 -1.97 17.18
N ASN A 239 10.95 -2.38 16.27
CA ASN A 239 10.06 -3.51 16.46
C ASN A 239 10.84 -4.83 16.37
N LEU A 240 10.80 -5.64 17.44
CA LEU A 240 11.29 -7.03 17.40
C LEU A 240 10.31 -7.90 16.60
N LEU A 241 10.68 -8.22 15.36
CA LEU A 241 9.87 -9.03 14.45
C LEU A 241 9.97 -10.52 14.80
N SER A 242 11.17 -10.99 15.17
CA SER A 242 11.39 -12.36 15.66
C SER A 242 10.89 -12.50 17.10
N LYS A 243 9.65 -12.95 17.28
CA LYS A 243 9.18 -13.35 18.61
C LYS A 243 9.86 -14.66 19.00
N PRO A 244 10.69 -14.72 20.06
CA PRO A 244 11.23 -15.99 20.53
C PRO A 244 10.09 -16.90 20.97
N GLU A 245 10.21 -18.21 20.76
CA GLU A 245 9.22 -19.21 21.18
C GLU A 245 9.33 -19.52 22.70
N GLU A 246 9.34 -18.47 23.52
CA GLU A 246 9.13 -18.64 24.96
C GLU A 246 7.70 -19.11 25.20
N GLN A 247 7.56 -20.22 25.94
CA GLN A 247 6.28 -20.85 26.27
C GLN A 247 5.54 -20.08 27.39
N SER A 248 5.49 -18.75 27.27
CA SER A 248 4.77 -17.91 28.22
C SER A 248 3.26 -18.15 28.10
N THR A 249 2.56 -18.01 29.22
CA THR A 249 1.09 -18.12 29.26
C THR A 249 0.41 -17.07 28.36
N GLU A 250 1.05 -15.91 28.18
CA GLU A 250 0.62 -14.85 27.27
C GLU A 250 0.77 -15.24 25.78
N PHE A 251 1.84 -15.94 25.41
CA PHE A 251 1.98 -16.48 24.05
C PHE A 251 0.91 -17.54 23.76
N LEU A 252 0.63 -18.43 24.71
CA LEU A 252 -0.44 -19.43 24.59
C LEU A 252 -1.82 -18.78 24.47
N ALA A 253 -2.14 -17.79 25.31
CA ALA A 253 -3.39 -17.03 25.22
C ALA A 253 -3.52 -16.29 23.87
N THR A 254 -2.44 -15.69 23.38
CA THR A 254 -2.38 -15.06 22.06
C THR A 254 -2.67 -16.07 20.94
N LYS A 255 -2.13 -17.29 21.03
CA LYS A 255 -2.36 -18.36 20.05
C LYS A 255 -3.79 -18.92 20.10
N GLN A 256 -4.40 -19.03 21.28
CA GLN A 256 -5.81 -19.40 21.44
C GLN A 256 -6.74 -18.35 20.80
N LEU A 257 -6.45 -17.07 20.99
CA LEU A 257 -7.17 -15.97 20.33
C LEU A 257 -6.98 -16.02 18.81
N GLU A 258 -5.74 -16.17 18.32
CA GLU A 258 -5.44 -16.27 16.88
C GLU A 258 -6.18 -17.45 16.22
N TYR A 259 -6.23 -18.61 16.88
CA TYR A 259 -7.00 -19.77 16.41
C TYR A 259 -8.51 -19.49 16.40
N THR A 260 -9.03 -18.88 17.47
CA THR A 260 -10.45 -18.54 17.60
C THR A 260 -10.89 -17.58 16.51
N ASN A 261 -10.14 -16.51 16.25
CA ASN A 261 -10.41 -15.57 15.18
C ASN A 261 -10.34 -16.23 13.79
N ARG A 262 -9.42 -17.18 13.57
CA ARG A 262 -9.30 -17.96 12.33
C ARG A 262 -10.53 -18.84 12.10
N VAL A 263 -11.04 -19.53 13.13
CA VAL A 263 -12.27 -20.32 13.07
C VAL A 263 -13.50 -19.43 12.82
N GLN A 264 -13.66 -18.35 13.57
CA GLN A 264 -14.75 -17.40 13.39
C GLN A 264 -14.76 -16.81 11.97
N SER A 265 -13.61 -16.32 11.48
CA SER A 265 -13.47 -15.79 10.13
C SER A 265 -13.82 -16.82 9.05
N SER A 266 -13.38 -18.08 9.20
CA SER A 266 -13.71 -19.14 8.24
C SER A 266 -15.21 -19.47 8.20
N ILE A 267 -15.91 -19.42 9.34
CA ILE A 267 -17.36 -19.62 9.41
C ILE A 267 -18.10 -18.39 8.86
N THR A 268 -17.68 -17.18 9.19
CA THR A 268 -18.23 -15.93 8.60
C THR A 268 -18.05 -15.93 7.07
N GLN A 269 -16.93 -16.43 6.54
CA GLN A 269 -16.74 -16.61 5.10
C GLN A 269 -17.72 -17.62 4.49
N ALA A 270 -18.01 -18.73 5.17
CA ALA A 270 -19.02 -19.69 4.72
C ALA A 270 -20.43 -19.07 4.68
N VAL A 271 -20.81 -18.31 5.72
CA VAL A 271 -22.08 -17.56 5.78
C VAL A 271 -22.16 -16.51 4.67
N ASN A 272 -21.08 -15.75 4.45
CA ASN A 272 -21.03 -14.76 3.37
C ASN A 272 -21.19 -15.41 2.00
N ASN A 273 -20.53 -16.56 1.76
CA ASN A 273 -20.58 -17.25 0.47
C ASN A 273 -21.96 -17.84 0.13
N ILE A 274 -22.78 -18.22 1.13
CA ILE A 274 -24.16 -18.69 0.89
C ILE A 274 -25.17 -17.53 0.77
N LEU A 275 -24.95 -16.41 1.47
CA LEU A 275 -25.87 -15.26 1.46
C LEU A 275 -25.65 -14.29 0.27
N ARG A 276 -24.40 -14.10 -0.17
CA ARG A 276 -24.02 -13.19 -1.28
C ARG A 276 -24.88 -13.35 -2.55
N PRO A 277 -25.11 -14.56 -3.10
CA PRO A 277 -25.88 -14.73 -4.33
C PRO A 277 -27.38 -14.43 -4.18
N VAL A 278 -27.89 -14.35 -2.94
CA VAL A 278 -29.31 -14.15 -2.62
C VAL A 278 -29.61 -12.70 -2.25
N LEU A 279 -28.68 -12.04 -1.55
CA LEU A 279 -28.89 -10.71 -0.96
C LEU A 279 -28.04 -9.60 -1.63
N GLY A 280 -26.89 -9.94 -2.23
CA GLY A 280 -25.85 -8.98 -2.60
C GLY A 280 -24.96 -8.58 -1.42
N ASP A 281 -23.78 -8.02 -1.70
CA ASP A 281 -22.73 -7.78 -0.69
C ASP A 281 -23.12 -6.82 0.44
N ASP A 282 -23.86 -5.74 0.14
CA ASP A 282 -24.16 -4.67 1.11
C ASP A 282 -25.49 -4.85 1.88
N ASN A 283 -26.31 -5.85 1.52
CA ASN A 283 -27.65 -6.03 2.10
C ASN A 283 -27.73 -7.02 3.27
N TYR A 284 -26.59 -7.47 3.80
CA TYR A 284 -26.56 -8.30 5.00
C TYR A 284 -25.27 -8.09 5.80
N LYS A 285 -25.32 -8.44 7.08
CA LYS A 285 -24.16 -8.48 7.96
C LYS A 285 -24.24 -9.73 8.84
N ALA A 286 -23.28 -10.63 8.66
CA ALA A 286 -23.08 -11.79 9.51
C ALA A 286 -21.97 -11.53 10.54
N GLU A 287 -22.16 -12.03 11.75
CA GLU A 287 -21.18 -12.03 12.84
C GLU A 287 -21.22 -13.39 13.55
N VAL A 288 -20.05 -13.92 13.90
CA VAL A 288 -19.91 -15.31 14.40
C VAL A 288 -19.04 -15.34 15.65
N SER A 289 -19.63 -15.72 16.77
CA SER A 289 -18.91 -16.03 18.01
C SER A 289 -18.74 -17.55 18.16
N ALA A 290 -17.50 -18.00 18.24
CA ALA A 290 -17.13 -19.39 18.47
C ALA A 290 -16.51 -19.55 19.86
N ASP A 291 -17.06 -20.46 20.65
CA ASP A 291 -16.61 -20.86 21.99
C ASP A 291 -15.84 -22.19 21.85
N ILE A 292 -14.53 -22.16 22.08
CA ILE A 292 -13.60 -23.23 21.71
C ILE A 292 -12.89 -23.78 22.95
N ASP A 293 -12.90 -25.10 23.09
CA ASP A 293 -12.22 -25.81 24.17
C ASP A 293 -10.76 -26.12 23.77
N PHE A 294 -9.83 -25.55 24.55
CA PHE A 294 -8.39 -25.76 24.42
C PHE A 294 -7.81 -26.64 25.54
N THR A 295 -8.65 -27.31 26.35
CA THR A 295 -8.17 -28.21 27.39
C THR A 295 -7.49 -29.44 26.78
N VAL A 296 -6.26 -29.71 27.22
CA VAL A 296 -5.58 -30.98 26.92
C VAL A 296 -6.11 -32.02 27.91
N GLN A 297 -6.79 -33.04 27.39
CA GLN A 297 -7.33 -34.14 28.20
C GLN A 297 -6.71 -35.46 27.74
N GLU A 298 -6.00 -36.12 28.64
CA GLU A 298 -5.39 -37.43 28.43
C GLU A 298 -6.11 -38.45 29.31
N GLN A 299 -6.75 -39.43 28.68
CA GLN A 299 -7.53 -40.47 29.35
C GLN A 299 -6.89 -41.83 29.09
N THR A 300 -6.35 -42.43 30.14
CA THR A 300 -5.90 -43.83 30.15
C THR A 300 -6.97 -44.68 30.82
N GLN A 301 -7.56 -45.62 30.07
CA GLN A 301 -8.51 -46.61 30.58
C GLN A 301 -7.87 -48.00 30.48
N GLU A 302 -7.69 -48.65 31.63
CA GLU A 302 -7.37 -50.08 31.70
C GLU A 302 -8.66 -50.86 31.98
N LEU A 303 -9.03 -51.77 31.08
CA LEU A 303 -10.22 -52.62 31.18
C LEU A 303 -9.79 -54.08 31.26
N PHE A 304 -10.22 -54.78 32.31
CA PHE A 304 -10.02 -56.22 32.49
C PHE A 304 -11.26 -56.98 32.04
N ASN A 305 -11.07 -58.05 31.27
CA ASN A 305 -12.17 -58.90 30.82
C ASN A 305 -12.45 -60.02 31.86
N PRO A 306 -13.61 -60.05 32.53
CA PRO A 306 -13.91 -61.05 33.56
C PRO A 306 -14.15 -62.46 33.00
N ASP A 307 -14.54 -62.57 31.72
CA ASP A 307 -14.91 -63.84 31.10
C ASP A 307 -13.68 -64.59 30.52
N LEU A 308 -12.58 -63.88 30.26
CA LEU A 308 -11.34 -64.41 29.68
C LEU A 308 -10.20 -64.53 30.72
N ILE A 309 -10.47 -65.22 31.82
CA ILE A 309 -9.46 -65.55 32.84
C ILE A 309 -8.69 -66.84 32.47
N ALA A 310 -7.38 -66.70 32.20
CA ALA A 310 -6.51 -67.81 31.83
C ALA A 310 -5.68 -68.27 33.04
N LEU A 311 -5.79 -69.54 33.44
CA LEU A 311 -4.95 -70.11 34.50
C LEU A 311 -3.49 -70.25 34.00
N ARG A 312 -2.57 -69.51 34.61
CA ARG A 312 -1.14 -69.50 34.27
C ARG A 312 -0.35 -70.58 35.00
N SER A 313 -0.61 -70.74 36.29
CA SER A 313 -0.02 -71.82 37.09
C SER A 313 -0.88 -72.13 38.30
N GLU A 314 -0.93 -73.41 38.66
CA GLU A 314 -1.55 -73.92 39.87
C GLU A 314 -0.49 -74.71 40.65
N GLN A 315 -0.36 -74.41 41.94
CA GLN A 315 0.41 -75.21 42.88
C GLN A 315 -0.56 -75.75 43.93
N LEU A 316 -0.68 -77.08 43.99
CA LEU A 316 -1.58 -77.79 44.89
C LEU A 316 -0.76 -78.67 45.84
N LEU A 317 -0.74 -78.28 47.12
CA LEU A 317 -0.06 -78.98 48.20
C LEU A 317 -1.09 -79.74 49.03
N ASN A 318 -1.14 -81.06 48.87
CA ASN A 318 -1.90 -81.97 49.73
C ASN A 318 -0.94 -82.68 50.69
N GLU A 319 -1.09 -82.41 51.97
CA GLU A 319 -0.34 -83.02 53.07
C GLU A 319 -1.31 -83.86 53.92
N GLU A 320 -1.10 -85.18 53.98
CA GLU A 320 -1.98 -86.11 54.70
C GLU A 320 -1.16 -86.94 55.71
N ASN A 321 -1.17 -86.49 56.97
CA ASN A 321 -0.44 -87.12 58.06
C ASN A 321 -1.37 -88.04 58.85
N THR A 322 -1.25 -89.35 58.63
CA THR A 322 -1.97 -90.39 59.37
C THR A 322 -1.19 -90.78 60.62
N GLY A 323 -1.61 -90.31 61.79
CA GLY A 323 -0.89 -90.51 63.05
C GLY A 323 -0.92 -91.96 63.54
N LYS A 324 0.16 -92.73 63.33
CA LYS A 324 0.33 -94.06 63.94
C LYS A 324 0.49 -93.95 65.46
N ILE A 325 -0.51 -94.39 66.20
CA ILE A 325 -0.50 -94.43 67.68
C ILE A 325 0.34 -95.63 68.17
N ASN A 326 1.67 -95.51 68.15
CA ASN A 326 2.58 -96.46 68.80
C ASN A 326 2.65 -96.20 70.33
N GLY A 327 1.52 -96.37 71.02
CA GLY A 327 1.38 -96.14 72.46
C GLY A 327 1.34 -97.43 73.28
N GLY A 328 2.50 -98.03 73.56
CA GLY A 328 2.63 -99.18 74.48
C GLY A 328 3.12 -98.76 75.86
N ILE A 329 2.41 -99.14 76.93
CA ILE A 329 2.79 -98.81 78.31
C ILE A 329 3.99 -99.66 78.76
N PRO A 330 5.12 -99.06 79.21
CA PRO A 330 6.24 -99.82 79.76
C PRO A 330 5.87 -100.51 81.08
N GLY A 331 6.09 -101.83 81.18
CA GLY A 331 6.02 -102.58 82.44
C GLY A 331 4.96 -103.68 82.54
N ALA A 332 4.09 -103.88 81.54
CA ALA A 332 3.11 -104.96 81.55
C ALA A 332 3.68 -106.28 80.98
N LEU A 333 3.60 -107.37 81.76
CA LEU A 333 3.99 -108.73 81.33
C LEU A 333 2.93 -109.33 80.39
N SER A 334 2.93 -108.89 79.13
CA SER A 334 1.90 -109.20 78.12
C SER A 334 1.95 -110.63 77.54
N ASN A 335 2.27 -111.64 78.34
CA ASN A 335 2.26 -113.05 77.95
C ASN A 335 1.42 -113.90 78.93
N GLN A 336 0.10 -113.68 78.91
CA GLN A 336 -0.89 -114.57 79.50
C GLN A 336 -1.88 -115.00 78.39
N PRO A 337 -2.03 -116.30 78.10
CA PRO A 337 -3.02 -116.81 77.16
C PRO A 337 -4.37 -117.11 77.84
N PRO A 338 -5.50 -116.63 77.30
CA PRO A 338 -6.83 -117.09 77.69
C PRO A 338 -7.57 -117.81 76.54
N ALA A 339 -7.85 -119.10 76.76
CA ALA A 339 -8.97 -119.94 76.26
C ALA A 339 -9.51 -119.84 74.80
N GLU A 340 -9.79 -121.01 74.22
CA GLU A 340 -10.65 -121.15 73.03
C GLU A 340 -12.16 -121.20 73.37
N ALA A 341 -12.98 -121.18 72.31
CA ALA A 341 -14.36 -121.70 72.24
C ALA A 341 -15.52 -120.87 72.82
N ASN A 342 -15.83 -119.77 72.11
CA ASN A 342 -17.13 -119.52 71.45
C ASN A 342 -18.46 -119.65 72.21
N ALA A 343 -19.23 -118.55 72.18
CA ALA A 343 -20.65 -118.59 71.81
C ALA A 343 -20.93 -117.47 70.77
N PRO A 344 -21.45 -117.76 69.57
CA PRO A 344 -21.67 -116.75 68.54
C PRO A 344 -23.12 -116.27 68.48
N GLU A 345 -23.34 -114.97 68.64
CA GLU A 345 -24.54 -114.30 68.12
C GLU A 345 -24.14 -113.16 67.17
N GLN A 346 -24.85 -113.06 66.06
CA GLN A 346 -24.65 -112.05 65.03
C GLN A 346 -25.82 -111.06 65.07
N ALA A 347 -25.53 -109.75 65.01
CA ALA A 347 -25.98 -108.86 63.91
C ALA A 347 -26.03 -107.38 64.33
N LEU A 348 -25.00 -106.61 63.97
CA LEU A 348 -25.10 -105.55 62.95
C LEU A 348 -23.68 -105.00 62.69
N GLY A 349 -23.20 -105.11 61.45
CA GLY A 349 -21.79 -104.87 61.12
C GLY A 349 -21.42 -103.39 60.96
N THR A 350 -21.14 -102.68 62.06
CA THR A 350 -20.39 -101.41 62.03
C THR A 350 -19.24 -101.43 63.02
N GLY A 351 -18.17 -102.14 62.68
CA GLY A 351 -16.97 -102.19 63.50
C GLY A 351 -16.29 -100.82 63.56
N GLN A 352 -16.50 -100.09 64.65
CA GLN A 352 -15.82 -98.84 64.94
C GLN A 352 -14.38 -99.10 65.41
N GLY A 353 -13.56 -99.63 64.51
CA GLY A 353 -12.11 -99.57 64.64
C GLY A 353 -11.72 -98.10 64.73
N ALA A 354 -10.97 -97.73 65.78
CA ALA A 354 -10.54 -96.37 66.00
C ALA A 354 -9.58 -95.95 64.87
N GLY A 355 -10.11 -95.26 63.87
CA GLY A 355 -9.33 -94.72 62.77
C GLY A 355 -8.23 -93.82 63.31
N ALA A 356 -7.00 -94.05 62.85
CA ALA A 356 -5.86 -93.19 63.20
C ALA A 356 -6.20 -91.72 62.89
N PRO A 357 -5.84 -90.75 63.76
CA PRO A 357 -6.12 -89.35 63.49
C PRO A 357 -5.39 -88.91 62.21
N VAL A 358 -6.15 -88.62 61.17
CA VAL A 358 -5.65 -88.10 59.90
C VAL A 358 -5.71 -86.58 59.94
N SER A 359 -4.54 -85.95 60.05
CA SER A 359 -4.42 -84.50 59.82
C SER A 359 -4.22 -84.28 58.32
N ARG A 360 -5.20 -83.64 57.66
CA ARG A 360 -5.15 -83.33 56.22
C ARG A 360 -5.13 -81.82 56.01
N ARG A 361 -4.07 -81.33 55.38
CA ARG A 361 -3.93 -79.96 54.87
C ARG A 361 -4.00 -80.00 53.35
N SER A 362 -4.80 -79.12 52.77
CA SER A 362 -4.85 -78.88 51.33
C SER A 362 -4.73 -77.37 51.11
N GLU A 363 -3.77 -76.98 50.29
CA GLU A 363 -3.40 -75.60 50.01
C GLU A 363 -3.23 -75.46 48.50
N THR A 364 -3.93 -74.49 47.89
CA THR A 364 -3.99 -74.34 46.43
C THR A 364 -3.78 -72.89 46.03
N THR A 365 -2.66 -72.62 45.36
CA THR A 365 -2.28 -71.29 44.87
C THR A 365 -2.45 -71.26 43.36
N ARG A 366 -3.36 -70.41 42.86
CA ARG A 366 -3.63 -70.22 41.43
C ARG A 366 -3.24 -68.82 40.99
N ASN A 367 -2.39 -68.74 39.97
CA ASN A 367 -2.07 -67.50 39.27
C ASN A 367 -2.86 -67.46 37.97
N TYR A 368 -3.57 -66.37 37.71
CA TYR A 368 -4.27 -66.14 36.45
C TYR A 368 -3.57 -65.02 35.67
N GLU A 369 -3.49 -65.17 34.35
CA GLU A 369 -3.41 -64.01 33.45
C GLU A 369 -4.86 -63.58 33.16
N VAL A 370 -5.12 -62.28 33.19
CA VAL A 370 -6.42 -61.69 32.85
C VAL A 370 -6.22 -60.85 31.61
N ASP A 371 -7.09 -61.02 30.61
CA ASP A 371 -7.05 -60.17 29.42
C ASP A 371 -7.25 -58.69 29.81
N ARG A 372 -6.35 -57.84 29.29
CA ARG A 372 -6.26 -56.42 29.63
C ARG A 372 -6.23 -55.57 28.37
N THR A 373 -7.25 -54.73 28.22
CA THR A 373 -7.30 -53.72 27.16
C THR A 373 -6.90 -52.37 27.74
N LEU A 374 -5.74 -51.86 27.30
CA LEU A 374 -5.27 -50.51 27.63
C LEU A 374 -5.66 -49.56 26.50
N SER A 375 -6.65 -48.71 26.73
CA SER A 375 -7.03 -47.63 25.81
C SER A 375 -6.42 -46.32 26.29
N TYR A 376 -5.47 -45.78 25.52
CA TYR A 376 -4.97 -44.42 25.68
C TYR A 376 -5.66 -43.49 24.68
N GLN A 377 -6.34 -42.46 25.17
CA GLN A 377 -7.04 -41.47 24.36
C GLN A 377 -6.60 -40.06 24.75
N GLN A 378 -5.90 -39.39 23.86
CA GLN A 378 -5.56 -37.97 23.97
C GLN A 378 -6.58 -37.17 23.14
N GLN A 379 -7.31 -36.26 23.78
CA GLN A 379 -8.29 -35.43 23.08
C GLN A 379 -7.60 -34.34 22.26
N GLN A 380 -8.12 -34.07 21.07
CA GLN A 380 -7.64 -33.00 20.20
C GLN A 380 -8.08 -31.64 20.74
N VAL A 381 -7.11 -30.75 21.00
CA VAL A 381 -7.36 -29.35 21.39
C VAL A 381 -7.97 -28.54 20.25
N GLY A 382 -8.71 -27.48 20.60
CA GLY A 382 -9.37 -26.60 19.63
C GLY A 382 -10.77 -27.06 19.23
N ARG A 383 -11.42 -27.91 20.03
CA ARG A 383 -12.77 -28.42 19.75
C ARG A 383 -13.80 -27.31 19.95
N LEU A 384 -14.61 -27.04 18.91
CA LEU A 384 -15.76 -26.14 19.01
C LEU A 384 -16.76 -26.66 20.06
N ARG A 385 -16.91 -25.94 21.17
CA ARG A 385 -17.86 -26.24 22.25
C ARG A 385 -19.25 -25.76 21.91
N ARG A 386 -19.37 -24.51 21.42
CA ARG A 386 -20.62 -23.87 21.04
C ARG A 386 -20.40 -22.80 19.97
N LEU A 387 -21.33 -22.67 19.04
CA LEU A 387 -21.37 -21.62 18.03
C LEU A 387 -22.56 -20.67 18.24
N THR A 388 -22.34 -19.38 18.07
CA THR A 388 -23.40 -18.35 18.06
C THR A 388 -23.26 -17.51 16.80
N VAL A 389 -24.28 -17.52 15.94
CA VAL A 389 -24.32 -16.81 14.67
C VAL A 389 -25.46 -15.81 14.67
N ALA A 390 -25.15 -14.55 14.42
CA ALA A 390 -26.13 -13.50 14.21
C ALA A 390 -26.02 -13.00 12.76
N VAL A 391 -27.15 -12.98 12.06
CA VAL A 391 -27.26 -12.37 10.72
C VAL A 391 -28.33 -11.28 10.76
N VAL A 392 -27.95 -10.08 10.35
CA VAL A 392 -28.89 -8.99 10.08
C VAL A 392 -29.02 -8.87 8.56
N VAL A 393 -30.25 -8.83 8.06
CA VAL A 393 -30.59 -8.66 6.64
C VAL A 393 -31.25 -7.30 6.46
N ASN A 394 -30.96 -6.62 5.36
CA ASN A 394 -31.55 -5.36 4.95
C ASN A 394 -32.89 -5.56 4.22
N ASP A 395 -33.77 -4.56 4.24
CA ASP A 395 -35.02 -4.58 3.47
C ASP A 395 -34.75 -4.75 1.97
N ARG A 396 -35.57 -5.56 1.29
CA ARG A 396 -35.45 -5.77 -0.16
C ARG A 396 -35.84 -4.49 -0.91
N VAL A 397 -35.00 -4.10 -1.85
CA VAL A 397 -35.27 -2.97 -2.75
C VAL A 397 -36.12 -3.45 -3.92
N SER A 398 -37.26 -2.79 -4.13
CA SER A 398 -38.13 -2.97 -5.29
C SER A 398 -38.36 -1.61 -5.95
N PHE A 399 -38.17 -1.52 -7.27
CA PHE A 399 -38.44 -0.29 -8.01
C PHE A 399 -39.93 -0.20 -8.35
N ASN A 400 -40.55 0.96 -8.12
CA ASN A 400 -41.90 1.23 -8.60
C ASN A 400 -41.91 1.63 -10.09
N GLU A 401 -43.08 1.85 -10.68
CA GLU A 401 -43.21 2.24 -12.10
C GLU A 401 -42.57 3.62 -12.42
N ASN A 402 -42.27 4.44 -11.41
CA ASN A 402 -41.55 5.72 -11.55
C ASN A 402 -40.02 5.57 -11.47
N GLY A 403 -39.50 4.38 -11.18
CA GLY A 403 -38.07 4.13 -10.95
C GLY A 403 -37.57 4.48 -9.53
N GLU A 404 -38.46 4.76 -8.59
CA GLU A 404 -38.12 5.06 -7.20
C GLU A 404 -37.88 3.75 -6.41
N ALA A 405 -36.86 3.74 -5.54
CA ALA A 405 -36.52 2.59 -4.71
C ALA A 405 -37.46 2.48 -3.50
N VAL A 406 -38.35 1.49 -3.53
CA VAL A 406 -39.24 1.13 -2.41
C VAL A 406 -38.61 -0.01 -1.61
N TYR A 407 -38.20 0.30 -0.39
CA TYR A 407 -37.73 -0.66 0.60
C TYR A 407 -38.92 -1.40 1.21
N THR A 408 -38.91 -2.73 1.17
CA THR A 408 -39.98 -3.58 1.71
C THR A 408 -39.39 -4.64 2.64
N PRO A 409 -39.98 -4.92 3.81
CA PRO A 409 -39.51 -6.01 4.66
C PRO A 409 -39.65 -7.40 4.01
N TRP A 410 -38.78 -8.30 4.46
CA TRP A 410 -38.83 -9.73 4.15
C TRP A 410 -40.02 -10.40 4.86
N SER A 411 -40.51 -11.52 4.31
CA SER A 411 -41.53 -12.32 4.98
C SER A 411 -40.92 -13.29 5.99
N ASP A 412 -41.67 -13.64 7.04
CA ASP A 412 -41.23 -14.63 8.05
C ASP A 412 -40.82 -15.97 7.42
N ASN A 413 -41.47 -16.36 6.31
CA ASN A 413 -41.13 -17.60 5.62
C ASN A 413 -39.81 -17.51 4.85
N ASP A 414 -39.45 -16.35 4.32
CA ASP A 414 -38.16 -16.14 3.66
C ASP A 414 -37.03 -16.05 4.68
N LEU A 415 -37.27 -15.38 5.82
CA LEU A 415 -36.34 -15.35 6.95
C LEU A 415 -36.07 -16.75 7.51
N GLN A 416 -37.09 -17.61 7.63
CA GLN A 416 -36.92 -19.02 8.00
C GLN A 416 -36.08 -19.81 6.98
N ARG A 417 -36.22 -19.54 5.66
CA ARG A 417 -35.38 -20.19 4.64
C ARG A 417 -33.92 -19.74 4.75
N LEU A 418 -33.67 -18.45 4.95
CA LEU A 418 -32.33 -17.90 5.20
C LEU A 418 -31.72 -18.49 6.49
N GLU A 419 -32.52 -18.65 7.55
CA GLU A 419 -32.08 -19.29 8.79
C GLU A 419 -31.66 -20.75 8.61
N VAL A 420 -32.40 -21.54 7.81
CA VAL A 420 -32.00 -22.91 7.46
C VAL A 420 -30.70 -22.92 6.63
N LEU A 421 -30.60 -22.08 5.59
CA LEU A 421 -29.37 -21.97 4.78
C LEU A 421 -28.14 -21.61 5.62
N VAL A 422 -28.29 -20.72 6.60
CA VAL A 422 -27.21 -20.36 7.53
C VAL A 422 -26.89 -21.51 8.48
N ARG A 423 -27.89 -22.20 9.05
CA ARG A 423 -27.68 -23.39 9.92
C ARG A 423 -26.88 -24.49 9.20
N ASP A 424 -27.25 -24.79 7.96
CA ASP A 424 -26.58 -25.82 7.16
C ASP A 424 -25.15 -25.39 6.79
N ALA A 425 -24.94 -24.14 6.37
CA ALA A 425 -23.64 -23.61 5.99
C ALA A 425 -22.61 -23.56 7.16
N VAL A 426 -23.07 -23.40 8.41
CA VAL A 426 -22.20 -23.40 9.60
C VAL A 426 -22.09 -24.77 10.29
N GLY A 427 -22.78 -25.80 9.79
CA GLY A 427 -22.80 -27.13 10.41
C GLY A 427 -23.41 -27.12 11.82
N PHE A 428 -24.54 -26.42 11.99
CA PHE A 428 -25.27 -26.24 13.25
C PHE A 428 -25.55 -27.58 13.98
N ASN A 429 -25.36 -27.60 15.29
CA ASN A 429 -25.60 -28.77 16.12
C ASN A 429 -26.31 -28.40 17.44
N ALA A 430 -27.57 -28.80 17.57
CA ALA A 430 -28.37 -28.58 18.78
C ALA A 430 -27.76 -29.24 20.04
N ALA A 431 -27.02 -30.35 19.91
CA ALA A 431 -26.36 -31.01 21.04
C ALA A 431 -25.07 -30.30 21.51
N ARG A 432 -24.55 -29.33 20.74
CA ARG A 432 -23.53 -28.36 21.22
C ARG A 432 -24.16 -27.16 21.95
N GLY A 433 -25.48 -27.00 21.89
CA GLY A 433 -26.15 -25.77 22.32
C GLY A 433 -25.86 -24.58 21.41
N ASP A 434 -25.61 -24.84 20.11
CA ASP A 434 -25.43 -23.79 19.11
C ASP A 434 -26.71 -22.95 18.95
N SER A 435 -26.55 -21.69 18.51
CA SER A 435 -27.68 -20.81 18.19
C SER A 435 -27.42 -19.98 16.93
N VAL A 436 -28.35 -20.04 15.98
CA VAL A 436 -28.40 -19.15 14.81
C VAL A 436 -29.62 -18.25 14.98
N ASN A 437 -29.47 -16.96 14.68
CA ASN A 437 -30.57 -16.00 14.63
C ASN A 437 -30.44 -15.13 13.38
N VAL A 438 -31.54 -14.97 12.63
CA VAL A 438 -31.62 -14.14 11.42
C VAL A 438 -32.73 -13.11 11.62
N ILE A 439 -32.38 -11.83 11.59
CA ILE A 439 -33.33 -10.72 11.75
C ILE A 439 -33.32 -9.80 10.53
N ASN A 440 -34.49 -9.27 10.17
CA ASN A 440 -34.58 -8.18 9.21
C ASN A 440 -34.50 -6.83 9.95
N SER A 441 -33.69 -5.91 9.44
CA SER A 441 -33.64 -4.52 9.90
C SER A 441 -33.16 -3.64 8.74
N PRO A 442 -33.86 -2.55 8.41
CA PRO A 442 -33.36 -1.60 7.42
C PRO A 442 -31.99 -1.08 7.84
N PHE A 443 -31.03 -1.13 6.93
CA PHE A 443 -29.70 -0.57 7.16
C PHE A 443 -29.78 0.94 7.00
N MET A 444 -29.08 1.67 7.87
CA MET A 444 -28.74 3.07 7.58
C MET A 444 -27.74 3.05 6.43
N GLY A 445 -28.27 3.08 5.20
CA GLY A 445 -27.47 3.07 4.00
C GLY A 445 -26.46 4.20 4.06
N LYS A 446 -25.24 3.93 3.57
CA LYS A 446 -24.47 5.03 3.00
C LYS A 446 -25.33 5.57 1.87
N THR A 447 -25.88 6.76 2.04
CA THR A 447 -26.30 7.52 0.88
C THR A 447 -25.03 7.68 0.06
N ASP A 448 -24.96 7.01 -1.09
CA ASP A 448 -24.08 7.41 -2.16
C ASP A 448 -24.59 8.79 -2.61
N ALA A 449 -24.15 9.80 -1.89
CA ALA A 449 -24.18 11.18 -2.33
C ALA A 449 -23.36 11.16 -3.61
N ALA A 450 -24.06 11.07 -4.74
CA ALA A 450 -23.44 10.95 -6.05
C ALA A 450 -22.55 12.16 -6.25
N LEU A 451 -21.25 11.97 -5.99
CA LEU A 451 -20.21 12.94 -6.27
C LEU A 451 -20.19 13.06 -7.79
N GLY A 452 -20.95 14.04 -8.29
CA GLY A 452 -21.10 14.31 -9.71
C GLY A 452 -19.73 14.40 -10.36
N GLU A 453 -19.64 13.93 -11.60
CA GLU A 453 -18.37 13.87 -12.34
C GLU A 453 -17.62 15.20 -12.23
N PRO A 454 -16.32 15.18 -11.88
CA PRO A 454 -15.61 16.37 -11.44
C PRO A 454 -15.65 17.48 -12.50
N ASP A 455 -16.34 18.55 -12.12
CA ASP A 455 -16.79 19.63 -13.00
C ASP A 455 -15.64 20.17 -13.86
N PHE A 456 -15.86 20.30 -15.16
CA PHE A 456 -14.77 20.28 -16.15
C PHE A 456 -13.72 21.38 -15.97
N TRP A 457 -14.07 22.49 -15.32
CA TRP A 457 -13.20 23.59 -14.91
C TRP A 457 -12.07 23.18 -13.93
N THR A 458 -12.24 22.09 -13.18
CA THR A 458 -11.24 21.61 -12.20
C THR A 458 -10.15 20.75 -12.86
N GLN A 459 -10.27 20.43 -14.15
CA GLN A 459 -9.35 19.53 -14.83
C GLN A 459 -8.12 20.30 -15.35
N PRO A 460 -6.87 19.82 -15.19
CA PRO A 460 -5.66 20.61 -15.47
C PRO A 460 -5.57 21.17 -16.90
N TRP A 461 -6.04 20.42 -17.89
CA TRP A 461 -6.02 20.83 -19.31
C TRP A 461 -6.83 22.11 -19.57
N PHE A 462 -7.88 22.38 -18.80
CA PHE A 462 -8.70 23.58 -18.96
C PHE A 462 -7.86 24.84 -18.73
N TRP A 463 -7.00 24.83 -17.71
CA TRP A 463 -6.11 25.95 -17.37
C TRP A 463 -4.94 26.11 -18.34
N GLU A 464 -4.53 25.06 -19.04
CA GLU A 464 -3.52 25.14 -20.09
C GLU A 464 -4.11 25.77 -21.37
N ILE A 465 -5.29 25.31 -21.81
CA ILE A 465 -6.00 25.89 -22.96
C ILE A 465 -6.41 27.35 -22.67
N LEU A 466 -6.92 27.66 -21.48
CA LEU A 466 -7.32 29.02 -21.10
C LEU A 466 -6.16 30.02 -21.20
N LYS A 467 -4.94 29.62 -20.82
CA LYS A 467 -3.73 30.44 -20.99
C LYS A 467 -3.38 30.69 -22.46
N GLN A 468 -3.49 29.66 -23.31
CA GLN A 468 -3.25 29.80 -24.76
C GLN A 468 -4.29 30.71 -25.43
N VAL A 469 -5.56 30.58 -25.05
CA VAL A 469 -6.65 31.46 -25.54
C VAL A 469 -6.43 32.91 -25.10
N LEU A 470 -6.02 33.15 -23.85
CA LEU A 470 -5.66 34.48 -23.35
C LEU A 470 -4.48 35.10 -24.11
N ALA A 471 -3.43 34.32 -24.38
CA ALA A 471 -2.27 34.78 -25.17
C ALA A 471 -2.67 35.14 -26.61
N GLY A 472 -3.49 34.30 -27.26
CA GLY A 472 -4.02 34.57 -28.60
C GLY A 472 -4.92 35.82 -28.65
N LEU A 473 -5.78 36.01 -27.64
CA LEU A 473 -6.63 37.18 -27.49
C LEU A 473 -5.81 38.46 -27.29
N PHE A 474 -4.75 38.41 -26.47
CA PHE A 474 -3.83 39.54 -26.27
C PHE A 474 -3.14 39.96 -27.58
N ILE A 475 -2.67 38.99 -28.38
CA ILE A 475 -2.09 39.24 -29.71
C ILE A 475 -3.13 39.88 -30.66
N LEU A 476 -4.36 39.36 -30.68
CA LEU A 476 -5.46 39.91 -31.49
C LEU A 476 -5.82 41.35 -31.08
N LEU A 477 -5.85 41.63 -29.77
CA LEU A 477 -6.10 42.97 -29.22
C LEU A 477 -4.96 43.93 -29.61
N LEU A 478 -3.70 43.51 -29.57
CA LEU A 478 -2.55 44.31 -30.03
C LEU A 478 -2.65 44.64 -31.53
N ILE A 479 -3.01 43.66 -32.37
CA ILE A 479 -3.24 43.87 -33.82
C ILE A 479 -4.37 44.88 -34.07
N PHE A 480 -5.52 44.72 -33.41
CA PHE A 480 -6.67 45.61 -33.61
C PHE A 480 -6.48 47.00 -32.97
N GLY A 481 -5.82 47.09 -31.82
CA GLY A 481 -5.65 48.30 -31.02
C GLY A 481 -4.44 49.15 -31.40
N VAL A 482 -3.39 48.58 -32.00
CA VAL A 482 -2.17 49.33 -32.39
C VAL A 482 -2.00 49.37 -33.91
N ILE A 483 -2.02 48.22 -34.58
CA ILE A 483 -1.69 48.13 -36.01
C ILE A 483 -2.84 48.69 -36.86
N ARG A 484 -4.09 48.35 -36.54
CA ARG A 484 -5.26 48.81 -37.31
C ARG A 484 -5.46 50.35 -37.30
N PRO A 485 -5.40 51.07 -36.16
CA PRO A 485 -5.57 52.53 -36.15
C PRO A 485 -4.35 53.29 -36.68
N THR A 486 -3.12 52.77 -36.54
CA THR A 486 -1.93 53.42 -37.14
C THR A 486 -2.00 53.38 -38.67
N ILE A 487 -2.42 52.27 -39.27
CA ILE A 487 -2.67 52.20 -40.73
C ILE A 487 -3.85 53.10 -41.14
N LYS A 488 -4.98 53.08 -40.42
CA LYS A 488 -6.16 53.88 -40.79
C LYS A 488 -5.91 55.40 -40.67
N SER A 489 -5.17 55.84 -39.66
CA SER A 489 -4.78 57.24 -39.48
C SER A 489 -3.71 57.73 -40.47
N LEU A 490 -2.99 56.80 -41.14
CA LEU A 490 -2.11 57.12 -42.26
C LEU A 490 -2.86 57.15 -43.60
N ALA A 491 -3.87 56.29 -43.78
CA ALA A 491 -4.68 56.23 -45.00
C ALA A 491 -5.67 57.40 -45.15
N ASN A 492 -6.30 57.86 -44.06
CA ASN A 492 -7.33 58.90 -44.14
C ASN A 492 -6.74 60.30 -44.48
N ARG A 493 -5.58 60.68 -43.92
CA ARG A 493 -5.00 62.02 -44.13
C ARG A 493 -4.43 62.28 -45.54
N GLY A 494 -4.48 61.28 -46.43
CA GLY A 494 -4.16 61.45 -47.86
C GLY A 494 -5.32 61.99 -48.71
N ARG A 495 -6.43 62.44 -48.10
CA ARG A 495 -7.58 63.04 -48.81
C ARG A 495 -7.90 64.49 -48.43
N ASP A 496 -7.43 64.96 -47.28
CA ASP A 496 -7.94 66.21 -46.71
C ASP A 496 -7.34 67.47 -47.36
N GLU A 497 -6.12 67.39 -47.91
CA GLU A 497 -5.45 68.50 -48.63
C GLU A 497 -6.08 68.86 -50.00
N ALA A 498 -7.09 68.12 -50.46
CA ALA A 498 -7.78 68.38 -51.74
C ALA A 498 -9.01 69.30 -51.62
N SER A 499 -9.35 69.77 -50.41
CA SER A 499 -10.61 70.50 -50.12
C SER A 499 -10.44 72.01 -49.88
N VAL A 500 -9.24 72.47 -49.52
CA VAL A 500 -8.97 73.84 -49.03
C VAL A 500 -8.74 74.87 -50.16
N MET A 501 -9.45 74.72 -51.28
CA MET A 501 -9.31 75.55 -52.51
C MET A 501 -10.68 75.95 -53.11
N LEU A 502 -11.77 75.78 -52.35
CA LEU A 502 -13.16 76.00 -52.79
C LEU A 502 -14.03 76.78 -51.80
N GLU A 503 -13.43 77.35 -50.75
CA GLU A 503 -14.13 78.00 -49.63
C GLU A 503 -13.66 79.47 -49.45
N GLU A 504 -13.46 80.18 -50.57
CA GLU A 504 -13.02 81.59 -50.62
C GLU A 504 -13.83 82.43 -51.64
N LEU A 505 -15.11 82.07 -51.89
CA LEU A 505 -16.02 82.82 -52.77
C LEU A 505 -17.51 82.74 -52.34
N GLU A 506 -17.84 82.92 -51.06
CA GLU A 506 -19.21 83.28 -50.68
C GLU A 506 -19.26 84.11 -49.36
N ASP A 507 -20.21 85.05 -49.32
CA ASP A 507 -20.64 85.94 -48.23
C ASP A 507 -19.61 86.73 -47.40
N ALA A 508 -19.40 87.97 -47.84
CA ALA A 508 -18.87 89.07 -47.03
C ALA A 508 -19.95 90.12 -46.71
N GLU A 509 -19.70 90.89 -45.64
CA GLU A 509 -20.35 92.15 -45.20
C GLU A 509 -21.60 92.13 -44.27
N ALA A 510 -21.54 93.03 -43.26
CA ALA A 510 -22.55 93.50 -42.29
C ALA A 510 -23.21 92.47 -41.34
N GLY A 511 -23.12 92.56 -39.99
CA GLY A 511 -22.62 93.62 -39.09
C GLY A 511 -23.73 94.53 -38.55
N LEU A 512 -23.79 94.96 -37.28
CA LEU A 512 -22.88 94.87 -36.13
C LEU A 512 -23.66 94.98 -34.78
N ASP A 513 -23.04 94.51 -33.67
CA ASP A 513 -23.14 94.93 -32.24
C ASP A 513 -24.54 95.08 -31.54
N ASP A 514 -24.81 94.68 -30.29
CA ASP A 514 -24.19 93.83 -29.23
C ASP A 514 -25.36 93.32 -28.31
N GLU A 515 -25.38 92.97 -27.00
CA GLU A 515 -24.48 93.05 -25.83
C GLU A 515 -24.76 91.92 -24.78
N LYS A 516 -23.67 91.33 -24.25
CA LYS A 516 -23.49 90.61 -22.95
C LYS A 516 -24.09 89.21 -22.64
N VAL A 517 -23.15 88.32 -22.30
CA VAL A 517 -23.10 87.43 -21.10
C VAL A 517 -24.08 86.26 -21.01
N THR A 518 -23.57 85.05 -21.28
CA THR A 518 -22.95 84.18 -20.25
C THR A 518 -22.01 83.18 -20.90
N LEU A 519 -20.75 83.08 -20.43
CA LEU A 519 -19.86 81.99 -20.83
C LEU A 519 -19.36 81.27 -19.57
N ALA A 520 -19.55 79.96 -19.54
CA ALA A 520 -19.02 79.09 -18.50
C ALA A 520 -17.77 78.36 -19.01
N GLY A 521 -16.80 78.21 -18.11
CA GLY A 521 -15.74 77.20 -18.12
C GLY A 521 -15.18 76.72 -19.47
N MET A 522 -14.08 77.33 -19.89
CA MET A 522 -12.85 76.57 -20.14
C MET A 522 -11.65 77.51 -19.94
N ASP A 523 -10.60 77.04 -19.28
CA ASP A 523 -9.27 77.65 -19.35
C ASP A 523 -8.21 76.54 -19.26
N GLU A 524 -7.01 76.78 -19.78
CA GLU A 524 -6.20 75.73 -20.40
C GLU A 524 -5.20 75.03 -19.45
N PHE A 525 -4.77 73.84 -19.89
CA PHE A 525 -3.97 72.89 -19.12
C PHE A 525 -2.50 73.34 -18.99
N LEU A 526 -2.20 74.18 -18.00
CA LEU A 526 -0.83 74.44 -17.55
C LEU A 526 -0.36 73.33 -16.60
N LEU A 527 0.83 72.77 -16.89
CA LEU A 527 1.48 71.69 -16.14
C LEU A 527 2.24 72.21 -14.90
N PRO A 528 2.03 71.60 -13.72
CA PRO A 528 3.04 71.60 -12.66
C PRO A 528 3.32 70.21 -12.04
N GLY A 529 4.52 70.08 -11.45
CA GLY A 529 4.77 69.41 -10.17
C GLY A 529 4.37 67.93 -9.98
N ALA A 530 5.36 67.03 -9.94
CA ALA A 530 5.14 65.64 -9.54
C ALA A 530 5.10 65.45 -8.02
N SER A 531 3.98 65.76 -7.34
CA SER A 531 3.73 65.35 -5.93
C SER A 531 2.30 65.57 -5.38
N GLU A 532 1.23 65.05 -6.02
CA GLU A 532 -0.15 65.25 -5.50
C GLU A 532 -1.17 64.13 -5.84
N SER A 533 -0.83 62.86 -5.57
CA SER A 533 -1.70 61.71 -5.87
C SER A 533 -2.65 61.28 -4.75
N PHE A 534 -2.41 61.70 -3.50
CA PHE A 534 -3.14 61.20 -2.31
C PHE A 534 -4.42 61.99 -2.01
N GLU A 535 -4.39 63.33 -2.05
CA GLU A 535 -5.55 64.15 -1.68
C GLU A 535 -6.72 64.03 -2.67
N ARG A 536 -6.46 63.80 -3.96
CA ARG A 536 -7.53 63.46 -4.93
C ARG A 536 -8.21 62.12 -4.63
N GLN A 537 -7.49 61.14 -4.09
CA GLN A 537 -8.11 59.89 -3.63
C GLN A 537 -8.95 60.13 -2.37
N LEU A 538 -8.48 61.00 -1.46
CA LEU A 538 -9.21 61.35 -0.24
C LEU A 538 -10.52 62.10 -0.54
N ASP A 539 -10.51 63.07 -1.46
CA ASP A 539 -11.71 63.83 -1.83
C ASP A 539 -12.69 63.04 -2.70
N ALA A 540 -12.19 62.16 -3.58
CA ALA A 540 -13.05 61.18 -4.27
C ALA A 540 -13.76 60.25 -3.28
N LEU A 541 -13.08 59.83 -2.20
CA LEU A 541 -13.68 59.01 -1.14
C LEU A 541 -14.75 59.79 -0.35
N LYS A 542 -14.49 61.07 -0.01
CA LYS A 542 -15.48 61.94 0.65
C LYS A 542 -16.73 62.16 -0.21
N GLY A 543 -16.57 62.32 -1.53
CA GLY A 543 -17.68 62.42 -2.48
C GLY A 543 -18.55 61.15 -2.45
N LEU A 544 -17.93 59.97 -2.58
CA LEU A 544 -18.65 58.69 -2.58
C LEU A 544 -19.41 58.42 -1.26
N ILE A 545 -18.83 58.84 -0.13
CA ILE A 545 -19.46 58.72 1.21
C ILE A 545 -20.72 59.59 1.34
N ALA A 546 -20.80 60.72 0.63
CA ALA A 546 -21.97 61.59 0.63
C ALA A 546 -23.11 61.08 -0.28
N GLU A 547 -22.81 60.24 -1.26
CA GLU A 547 -23.72 59.89 -2.36
C GLU A 547 -24.43 58.53 -2.18
N ASP A 548 -23.78 57.52 -1.58
CA ASP A 548 -24.44 56.25 -1.20
C ASP A 548 -23.83 55.59 0.06
N PRO A 549 -24.28 55.99 1.27
CA PRO A 549 -23.77 55.41 2.52
C PRO A 549 -24.21 53.95 2.75
N ALA A 550 -25.23 53.45 2.04
CA ALA A 550 -25.75 52.10 2.25
C ALA A 550 -24.78 51.02 1.72
N ARG A 551 -24.13 51.27 0.58
CA ARG A 551 -23.13 50.35 0.01
C ARG A 551 -21.83 50.30 0.83
N VAL A 552 -21.40 51.41 1.44
CA VAL A 552 -20.23 51.42 2.33
C VAL A 552 -20.49 50.55 3.57
N ALA A 553 -21.69 50.63 4.15
CA ALA A 553 -22.08 49.78 5.27
C ALA A 553 -22.07 48.28 4.91
N GLN A 554 -22.50 47.90 3.70
CA GLN A 554 -22.45 46.50 3.24
C GLN A 554 -21.01 45.94 3.16
N VAL A 555 -20.02 46.74 2.72
CA VAL A 555 -18.62 46.29 2.67
C VAL A 555 -18.05 46.08 4.08
N VAL A 556 -18.35 46.98 5.02
CA VAL A 556 -17.93 46.83 6.42
C VAL A 556 -18.59 45.62 7.09
N ILE A 557 -19.87 45.35 6.81
CA ILE A 557 -20.57 44.15 7.28
C ILE A 557 -19.95 42.87 6.68
N GLY A 558 -19.49 42.92 5.42
CA GLY A 558 -18.73 41.82 4.80
C GLY A 558 -17.46 41.48 5.59
N TRP A 559 -16.60 42.47 5.83
CA TRP A 559 -15.35 42.27 6.57
C TRP A 559 -15.54 41.84 8.03
N VAL A 560 -16.62 42.27 8.69
CA VAL A 560 -16.96 41.81 10.05
C VAL A 560 -17.45 40.36 10.09
N ASN A 561 -18.03 39.85 9.00
CA ASN A 561 -18.48 38.45 8.92
C ASN A 561 -17.36 37.47 8.54
N ASP A 562 -16.37 37.88 7.73
CA ASP A 562 -15.23 37.02 7.35
C ASP A 562 -14.26 36.77 8.53
N ASP A 563 -14.13 37.72 9.47
CA ASP A 563 -13.17 37.65 10.60
C ASP A 563 -13.62 36.74 11.78
N HIS A 564 -14.73 36.01 11.60
CA HIS A 564 -15.23 34.99 12.54
C HIS A 564 -15.22 33.57 11.94
N GLY A 565 -14.43 33.36 10.89
CA GLY A 565 -14.36 32.12 10.11
C GLY A 565 -13.24 31.11 10.46
N LYS A 566 -12.52 31.25 11.58
CA LYS A 566 -11.49 30.28 12.04
C LYS A 566 -11.38 30.18 13.56
#